data_AF-A0A1H9BBS4-F1
#
_entry.id   AF-A0A1H9BBS4-F1
#
_cell.length_a   1.000
_cell.length_b   1.000
_cell.length_c   1.000
_cell.angle_alpha   90.00
_cell.angle_beta   90.00
_cell.angle_gamma   90.00
#
_symmetry.space_group_name_H-M   'P 1'
#
loop_
_entity.id
_entity.type
_entity.pdbx_description
1 polymer ?
#
loop_
_entity_poly.entity_id
_entity_poly.type
_entity_poly.pdbx_seq_one_letter_code
_entity_poly.pdbx_strand_id
1 'polypeptide(L)'
;MTMATKTANVLARVEPEVKEEAESILNQLGIPASVVINMLYKQIIMTKGIPFSLTLHKAPTAIDEMSKDEFDSMMAKGLAQAKANESRPASDVLSDIRNDIKEWTK
;
A
#
# COMPACT_ATOMS: atom_id res chain seq x y z
N MET A 1 40.04 -17.43 9.61
CA MET A 1 39.42 -16.37 10.43
C MET A 1 37.92 -16.40 10.21
N THR A 2 37.18 -17.08 11.08
CA THR A 2 35.71 -17.01 11.10
C THR A 2 35.31 -15.65 11.68
N MET A 3 34.89 -14.73 10.81
CA MET A 3 34.27 -13.47 11.23
C MET A 3 33.00 -13.82 12.02
N ALA A 4 33.00 -13.54 13.33
CA ALA A 4 31.77 -13.56 14.12
C ALA A 4 30.85 -12.47 13.55
N THR A 5 29.73 -12.88 12.96
CA THR A 5 28.66 -11.98 12.52
C THR A 5 28.21 -11.21 13.76
N LYS A 6 28.58 -9.94 13.87
CA LYS A 6 28.19 -9.10 15.01
C LYS A 6 26.68 -8.96 14.97
N THR A 7 25.99 -9.62 15.89
CA THR A 7 24.54 -9.49 16.08
C THR A 7 24.26 -8.28 16.97
N ALA A 8 23.30 -7.45 16.57
CA ALA A 8 22.78 -6.35 17.38
C ALA A 8 21.33 -6.65 17.76
N ASN A 9 20.94 -6.31 18.99
CA ASN A 9 19.57 -6.47 19.45
C ASN A 9 18.74 -5.25 19.05
N VAL A 10 17.52 -5.46 18.57
CA VAL A 10 16.55 -4.41 18.27
C VAL A 10 15.38 -4.56 19.23
N LEU A 11 15.09 -3.52 20.00
CA LEU A 11 13.92 -3.46 20.89
C LEU A 11 12.92 -2.45 20.32
N ALA A 12 11.70 -2.92 20.05
CA ALA A 12 10.60 -2.08 19.59
C ALA A 12 9.38 -2.32 20.50
N ARG A 13 8.68 -1.24 20.85
CA ARG A 13 7.39 -1.31 21.54
C ARG A 13 6.29 -1.36 20.50
N VAL A 14 5.39 -2.33 20.61
CA VAL A 14 4.25 -2.56 19.72
C VAL A 14 3.04 -2.90 20.59
N GLU A 15 1.86 -2.53 20.15
CA GLU A 15 0.61 -2.94 20.80
C GLU A 15 0.42 -4.46 20.70
N PRO A 16 -0.10 -5.13 21.74
CA PRO A 16 -0.24 -6.59 21.73
C PRO A 16 -1.09 -7.13 20.58
N GLU A 17 -2.23 -6.48 20.30
CA GLU A 17 -3.15 -6.90 19.23
C GLU A 17 -2.49 -6.79 17.85
N VAL A 18 -1.82 -5.66 17.58
CA VAL A 18 -1.07 -5.43 16.34
C VAL A 18 0.05 -6.46 16.17
N LYS A 19 0.73 -6.81 17.26
CA LYS A 19 1.79 -7.82 17.23
C LYS A 19 1.21 -9.20 16.88
N GLU A 20 0.13 -9.62 17.51
CA GLU A 20 -0.49 -10.93 17.26
C GLU A 20 -0.99 -11.05 15.81
N GLU A 21 -1.64 -10.01 15.29
CA GLU A 21 -2.11 -10.01 13.90
C GLU A 21 -0.94 -10.08 12.91
N ALA A 22 0.09 -9.25 13.12
CA ALA A 22 1.28 -9.27 12.28
C ALA A 22 1.98 -10.64 12.33
N GLU A 23 2.20 -11.22 13.50
CA GLU A 23 2.83 -12.53 13.65
C GLU A 23 1.99 -13.66 13.01
N SER A 24 0.66 -13.59 13.07
CA SER A 24 -0.22 -14.54 12.37
C SER A 24 -0.01 -14.50 10.86
N ILE A 25 0.06 -13.31 10.26
CA ILE A 25 0.31 -13.13 8.82
C ILE A 25 1.71 -13.64 8.46
N LEU A 26 2.72 -13.27 9.25
CA LEU A 26 4.10 -13.69 9.04
C LEU A 26 4.27 -15.21 9.13
N ASN A 27 3.54 -15.87 10.04
CA ASN A 27 3.51 -17.32 10.17
C ASN A 27 2.88 -17.99 8.95
N GLN A 28 1.80 -17.43 8.40
CA GLN A 28 1.19 -17.93 7.16
C GLN A 28 2.16 -17.82 5.96
N LEU A 29 2.99 -16.77 5.94
CA LEU A 29 4.05 -16.61 4.93
C LEU A 29 5.29 -17.46 5.20
N GLY A 30 5.41 -18.07 6.39
CA GLY A 30 6.58 -18.85 6.80
C GLY A 30 7.83 -18.01 7.07
N ILE A 31 7.67 -16.71 7.39
CA ILE A 31 8.78 -15.77 7.57
C ILE A 31 8.82 -15.28 9.03
N PRO A 32 9.92 -15.53 9.77
CA PRO A 32 10.06 -14.98 11.12
C PRO A 32 10.15 -13.45 11.15
N ALA A 33 9.63 -12.81 12.19
CA ALA A 33 9.67 -11.35 12.36
C ALA A 33 11.10 -10.76 12.29
N SER A 34 12.09 -11.47 12.83
CA SER A 34 13.50 -11.04 12.76
C SER A 34 14.04 -10.97 11.32
N VAL A 35 13.57 -11.85 10.43
CA VAL A 35 13.94 -11.84 9.02
C VAL A 35 13.31 -10.62 8.34
N VAL A 36 12.04 -10.32 8.63
CA VAL A 36 11.34 -9.13 8.09
C VAL A 36 12.02 -7.84 8.53
N ILE A 37 12.36 -7.70 9.81
CA ILE A 37 13.08 -6.52 10.32
C ILE A 37 14.42 -6.34 9.59
N ASN A 38 15.17 -7.43 9.38
CA ASN A 38 16.42 -7.38 8.63
C ASN A 38 16.22 -7.02 7.15
N MET A 39 15.17 -7.53 6.51
CA MET A 39 14.82 -7.17 5.13
C MET A 39 14.46 -5.69 5.02
N LEU A 40 13.70 -5.15 5.98
CA LEU A 40 13.35 -3.73 6.03
C LEU A 40 14.60 -2.85 6.12
N TYR A 41 15.57 -3.19 6.99
CA TYR A 41 16.84 -2.46 7.05
C TYR A 41 17.60 -2.49 5.73
N LYS A 42 17.69 -3.66 5.08
CA LYS A 42 18.35 -3.77 3.77
C LYS A 42 17.67 -2.91 2.72
N GLN A 43 16.34 -2.88 2.73
CA GLN A 43 15.58 -2.07 1.79
C GLN A 43 15.82 -0.58 2.04
N ILE A 44 15.80 -0.12 3.30
CA ILE A 44 16.13 1.28 3.65
C ILE A 44 17.54 1.66 3.18
N ILE A 45 18.52 0.76 3.37
CA ILE A 45 19.90 0.97 2.93
C ILE A 45 19.97 1.10 1.40
N MET A 46 19.22 0.28 0.68
CA MET A 46 19.19 0.22 -0.79
C MET A 46 18.48 1.44 -1.39
N THR A 47 17.31 1.82 -0.88
CA THR A 47 16.50 2.92 -1.41
C THR A 47 16.89 4.28 -0.86
N LYS A 48 17.72 4.33 0.19
CA LYS A 48 18.02 5.55 0.96
C LYS A 48 16.76 6.24 1.49
N GLY A 49 15.72 5.46 1.80
CA GLY A 49 14.43 5.97 2.27
C GLY A 49 13.55 4.88 2.86
N ILE A 50 12.37 5.26 3.37
CA ILE A 50 11.40 4.29 3.89
C ILE A 50 10.72 3.58 2.71
N PRO A 51 10.65 2.23 2.68
CA PRO A 51 10.19 1.48 1.52
C PRO A 51 8.67 1.30 1.45
N PHE A 52 7.95 2.30 1.92
CA PHE A 52 6.51 2.43 1.78
C PHE A 52 6.16 3.92 1.74
N SER A 53 5.04 4.25 1.11
CA SER A 53 4.62 5.64 0.98
C SER A 53 4.21 6.20 2.34
N LEU A 54 4.85 7.30 2.76
CA LEU A 54 4.46 8.06 3.96
C LEU A 54 3.42 9.13 3.60
N THR A 55 2.38 8.71 2.87
CA THR A 55 1.29 9.59 2.43
C THR A 55 0.03 9.24 3.19
N LEU A 56 -0.69 10.25 3.68
CA LEU A 56 -2.08 10.04 4.06
C LEU A 56 -2.84 9.62 2.80
N HIS A 57 -3.55 8.49 2.88
CA HIS A 57 -4.43 8.06 1.79
C HIS A 57 -5.44 9.18 1.55
N LYS A 58 -5.31 9.88 0.42
CA LYS A 58 -6.25 10.92 0.04
C LYS A 58 -7.52 10.18 -0.38
N ALA A 59 -8.61 10.39 0.35
CA ALA A 59 -9.92 9.92 -0.07
C ALA A 59 -10.21 10.41 -1.50
N PRO A 60 -11.01 9.69 -2.29
CA PRO A 60 -11.42 10.12 -3.61
C PRO A 60 -12.10 11.47 -3.42
N THR A 61 -11.59 12.49 -4.11
CA THR A 61 -12.14 13.83 -4.02
C THR A 61 -13.59 13.78 -4.47
N ALA A 62 -14.49 14.19 -3.60
CA ALA A 62 -15.91 14.22 -3.92
C ALA A 62 -16.16 15.35 -4.93
N ILE A 63 -17.22 15.23 -5.73
CA ILE A 63 -17.50 16.20 -6.81
C ILE A 63 -17.70 17.61 -6.25
N ASP A 64 -18.25 17.74 -5.04
CA ASP A 64 -18.44 19.00 -4.31
C ASP A 64 -17.13 19.64 -3.82
N GLU A 65 -16.04 18.86 -3.75
CA GLU A 65 -14.70 19.33 -3.40
C GLU A 65 -13.86 19.75 -4.63
N MET A 66 -14.37 19.51 -5.85
CA MET A 66 -13.68 19.82 -7.11
C MET A 66 -14.08 21.19 -7.67
N SER A 67 -13.12 21.90 -8.26
CA SER A 67 -13.44 23.05 -9.11
C SER A 67 -14.05 22.59 -10.45
N LYS A 68 -14.80 23.49 -11.08
CA LYS A 68 -15.41 23.24 -12.40
C LYS A 68 -14.36 22.86 -13.45
N ASP A 69 -13.22 23.54 -13.45
CA ASP A 69 -12.14 23.31 -14.42
C ASP A 69 -11.50 21.92 -14.24
N GLU A 70 -11.35 21.46 -13.01
CA GLU A 70 -10.85 20.11 -12.70
C GLU A 70 -11.82 19.03 -13.16
N PHE A 71 -13.12 19.24 -12.95
CA PHE A 71 -14.17 18.33 -13.42
C PHE A 71 -14.22 18.27 -14.95
N ASP A 72 -14.22 19.44 -15.61
CA ASP A 72 -14.26 19.54 -17.07
C ASP A 72 -13.03 18.88 -17.71
N SER A 73 -11.85 19.03 -17.10
CA SER A 73 -10.62 18.34 -17.53
C SER A 73 -10.72 16.82 -17.40
N MET A 74 -11.25 16.34 -16.27
CA MET A 74 -11.46 14.91 -16.03
C MET A 74 -12.44 14.30 -17.05
N MET A 75 -13.55 14.99 -17.32
CA MET A 75 -14.56 14.56 -18.29
C MET A 75 -14.04 14.56 -19.73
N ALA A 76 -13.26 15.59 -20.10
CA ALA A 76 -12.62 15.65 -21.41
C ALA A 76 -11.66 14.48 -21.63
N LYS A 77 -10.89 14.11 -20.59
CA LYS A 77 -10.03 12.93 -20.62
C LYS A 77 -10.84 11.64 -20.78
N GLY A 78 -11.91 11.45 -20.00
CA GLY A 78 -12.78 10.28 -20.12
C GLY A 78 -13.39 10.12 -21.51
N LEU A 79 -13.82 11.23 -22.14
CA LEU A 79 -14.33 11.23 -23.52
C LEU A 79 -13.26 10.81 -24.53
N ALA A 80 -12.02 11.28 -24.36
CA ALA A 80 -10.91 10.89 -25.25
C ALA A 80 -10.61 9.38 -25.14
N GLN A 81 -10.57 8.84 -23.92
CA GLN A 81 -10.34 7.41 -23.67
C GLN A 81 -11.45 6.54 -24.26
N ALA A 82 -12.72 6.94 -24.08
CA ALA A 82 -13.86 6.25 -24.69
C ALA A 82 -13.78 6.22 -26.22
N LYS A 83 -13.38 7.33 -26.86
CA LYS A 83 -13.15 7.39 -28.31
C LYS A 83 -11.98 6.51 -28.77
N ALA A 84 -10.94 6.39 -27.95
CA ALA A 84 -9.78 5.53 -28.21
C ALA A 84 -10.04 4.05 -27.89
N ASN A 85 -11.25 3.71 -27.43
CA ASN A 85 -11.62 2.37 -26.97
C ASN A 85 -10.76 1.86 -25.79
N GLU A 86 -10.15 2.78 -25.04
CA GLU A 86 -9.45 2.53 -23.77
C GLU A 86 -10.49 2.28 -22.67
N SER A 87 -11.10 1.10 -22.73
CA SER A 87 -12.17 0.68 -21.83
C SER A 87 -11.86 -0.65 -21.17
N ARG A 88 -12.51 -0.92 -20.05
CA ARG A 88 -12.48 -2.22 -19.36
C ARG A 88 -13.90 -2.75 -19.21
N PRO A 89 -14.09 -4.09 -19.16
CA PRO A 89 -15.40 -4.67 -18.88
C PRO A 89 -15.98 -4.13 -17.56
N ALA A 90 -17.25 -3.74 -17.60
CA ALA A 90 -17.93 -3.18 -16.42
C ALA A 90 -17.98 -4.17 -15.25
N SER A 91 -18.06 -5.48 -15.53
CA SER A 91 -18.02 -6.55 -14.51
C SER A 91 -16.75 -6.51 -13.66
N ASP A 92 -15.61 -6.27 -14.30
CA ASP A 92 -14.30 -6.31 -13.66
C ASP A 92 -14.12 -5.05 -12.81
N VAL A 93 -14.45 -3.89 -13.38
CA VAL A 93 -14.39 -2.61 -12.69
C VAL A 93 -15.29 -2.59 -11.45
N LEU A 94 -16.52 -3.08 -11.56
CA LEU A 94 -17.44 -3.15 -10.41
C LEU A 94 -16.99 -4.13 -9.33
N SER A 95 -16.24 -5.17 -9.71
CA SER A 95 -15.66 -6.12 -8.77
C SER A 95 -14.47 -5.51 -8.02
N ASP A 96 -13.58 -4.82 -8.75
CA ASP A 96 -12.44 -4.08 -8.18
C ASP A 96 -12.93 -3.04 -7.16
N ILE A 97 -13.89 -2.19 -7.55
CA ILE A 97 -14.48 -1.15 -6.66
C ILE A 97 -15.06 -1.76 -5.38
N ARG A 98 -15.76 -2.89 -5.49
CA ARG A 98 -16.36 -3.55 -4.31
C ARG A 98 -15.29 -4.09 -3.37
N ASN A 99 -14.15 -4.55 -3.88
CA ASN A 99 -13.04 -5.02 -3.06
C ASN A 99 -12.35 -3.85 -2.35
N ASP A 100 -12.07 -2.77 -3.06
CA ASP A 100 -11.43 -1.56 -2.50
C ASP A 100 -12.28 -0.96 -1.36
N ILE A 101 -13.60 -0.85 -1.53
CA ILE A 101 -14.51 -0.34 -0.49
C ILE A 101 -14.51 -1.25 0.76
N LYS A 102 -14.34 -2.57 0.59
CA LYS A 102 -14.25 -3.51 1.74
C LYS A 102 -12.94 -3.38 2.50
N GLU A 103 -11.85 -3.04 1.83
CA GLU A 103 -10.55 -2.81 2.48
C GLU A 103 -10.56 -1.52 3.30
N TRP A 104 -11.35 -0.51 2.92
CA TRP A 104 -11.42 0.78 3.62
C TRP A 104 -12.39 0.80 4.79
N THR A 105 -13.27 -0.18 4.88
CA THR A 105 -14.29 -0.29 5.93
C THR A 105 -13.96 -1.34 6.99
N LYS A 106 -12.76 -1.93 6.92
CA LYS A 106 -12.13 -2.71 8.00
C LYS A 106 -11.25 -1.80 8.84
#